data_AF-A0A9E5AN21-F1
#
_entry.id   AF-A0A9E5AN21-F1
#
_cell.length_a   1.000
_cell.length_b   1.000
_cell.length_c   1.000
_cell.angle_alpha   90.00
_cell.angle_beta   90.00
_cell.angle_gamma   90.00
#
_symmetry.space_group_name_H-M   'P 1'
#
loop_
_entity.id
_entity.type
_entity.pdbx_description
1 polymer ?
#
loop_
_entity_poly.entity_id
_entity_poly.type
_entity_poly.pdbx_seq_one_letter_code
_entity_poly.pdbx_strand_id
1 'polypeptide(L)' 'MSTVVFEHVPLLDLPAAWRARFPAPSSARVTVRIEEETEPTLAVPTETNALFGMWADRVEVADVQEFARKLRTPRTLREG' A
#
# COMPACT_ATOMS: atom_id res chain seq x y z
N MET A 1 2.27 20.59 0.17
CA MET A 1 1.86 21.52 -0.90
C MET A 1 3.09 22.18 -1.53
N SER A 2 3.87 21.38 -2.24
CA SER A 2 4.95 21.84 -3.09
C SER A 2 4.55 21.62 -4.54
N THR A 3 4.70 22.64 -5.38
CA THR A 3 4.47 22.53 -6.82
C THR A 3 5.81 22.46 -7.52
N VAL A 4 5.96 21.47 -8.40
CA VAL A 4 7.15 21.33 -9.24
C VAL A 4 6.75 21.65 -10.68
N VAL A 5 7.49 22.56 -11.31
CA VAL A 5 7.27 22.98 -12.70
C VAL A 5 8.50 22.62 -13.52
N PHE A 6 8.29 21.84 -14.59
CA PHE A 6 9.30 21.52 -15.58
C PHE A 6 8.97 22.25 -16.87
N GLU A 7 9.87 23.12 -17.31
CA GLU A 7 9.70 23.92 -18.53
C GLU A 7 10.42 23.26 -19.72
N HIS A 8 9.91 23.53 -20.92
CA HIS A 8 10.54 23.12 -22.18
C HIS A 8 10.77 21.61 -22.33
N VAL A 9 9.92 20.77 -21.73
CA VAL A 9 10.01 19.32 -21.83
C VAL A 9 9.64 18.87 -23.24
N PRO A 10 10.48 18.10 -23.95
CA PRO A 10 10.12 17.53 -25.23
C PRO A 10 8.90 16.65 -25.10
N LEU A 11 7.91 16.81 -26.00
CA LEU A 11 6.67 16.05 -25.93
C LEU A 11 6.93 14.54 -25.96
N LEU A 12 7.94 14.09 -26.72
CA LEU A 12 8.32 12.68 -26.86
C LEU A 12 8.83 12.01 -25.58
N ASP A 13 9.36 12.79 -24.63
CA ASP A 13 9.87 12.28 -23.36
C ASP A 13 8.73 11.99 -22.37
N LEU A 14 7.50 12.41 -22.69
CA LEU A 14 6.33 12.16 -21.85
C LEU A 14 5.72 10.77 -22.09
N PRO A 15 5.05 10.20 -21.06
CA PRO A 15 4.31 8.95 -21.19
C PRO A 15 3.35 8.95 -22.39
N ALA A 16 3.24 7.81 -23.08
CA ALA A 16 2.41 7.69 -24.29
C ALA A 16 0.94 8.10 -24.04
N ALA A 17 0.39 7.73 -22.88
CA ALA A 17 -0.98 8.08 -22.49
C ALA A 17 -1.19 9.60 -22.35
N TRP A 18 -0.15 10.35 -21.98
CA TRP A 18 -0.20 11.81 -21.87
C TRP A 18 -0.08 12.43 -23.26
N ARG A 19 0.88 11.95 -24.07
CA ARG A 19 1.08 12.41 -25.45
C ARG A 19 -0.16 12.26 -26.32
N ALA A 20 -0.91 11.16 -26.18
CA ALA A 20 -2.15 10.92 -26.93
C ALA A 20 -3.22 12.01 -26.73
N ARG A 21 -3.13 12.79 -25.64
CA ARG A 21 -4.06 13.89 -25.35
C ARG A 21 -3.66 15.23 -25.97
N PHE A 22 -2.44 15.32 -26.51
CA PHE A 22 -1.94 16.55 -27.13
C PHE A 22 -1.98 16.42 -28.67
N PRO A 23 -2.71 17.31 -29.37
CA PRO A 23 -2.74 17.33 -30.85
C PRO A 23 -1.49 17.96 -31.47
N ALA A 24 -0.44 18.21 -30.67
CA ALA A 24 0.75 18.91 -31.10
C ALA A 24 1.72 17.99 -31.87
N PRO A 25 2.55 18.54 -32.77
CA PRO A 25 3.59 17.77 -33.44
C PRO A 25 4.59 17.19 -32.41
N SER A 26 5.17 16.03 -32.72
CA SER A 26 6.12 15.32 -31.84
C SER A 26 7.35 16.15 -31.46
N SER A 27 7.69 17.18 -32.23
CA SER A 27 8.79 18.12 -31.94
C SER A 27 8.41 19.24 -30.96
N ALA A 28 7.16 19.32 -30.51
CA ALA A 28 6.72 20.36 -29.59
C ALA A 28 7.38 20.21 -28.21
N ARG A 29 7.53 21.35 -27.52
CA ARG A 29 7.95 21.41 -26.12
C ARG A 29 6.79 21.89 -25.27
N VAL A 30 6.64 21.30 -24.09
CA VAL A 30 5.54 21.55 -23.17
C VAL A 30 6.05 21.87 -21.77
N THR A 31 5.18 22.45 -20.96
CA THR A 31 5.43 22.68 -19.53
C THR A 31 4.62 21.68 -18.72
N VAL A 32 5.27 20.96 -17.80
CA VAL A 32 4.64 19.98 -16.91
C VAL A 32 4.59 20.57 -15.51
N ARG A 33 3.38 20.65 -14.94
CA ARG A 33 3.14 21.07 -13.56
C ARG A 33 2.68 19.86 -12.75
N ILE A 34 3.45 19.51 -11.72
CA ILE A 34 3.15 18.42 -10.80
C ILE A 34 2.80 19.03 -9.44
N GLU A 35 1.68 18.59 -8.90
CA GLU A 35 1.18 19.00 -7.61
C GLU A 35 0.96 17.78 -6.74
N GLU A 36 1.30 17.92 -5.46
CA GLU A 36 0.99 16.93 -4.45
C GLU A 36 -0.53 16.94 -4.22
N GLU A 37 -1.20 15.86 -4.65
CA GLU A 37 -2.60 15.62 -4.32
C GLU A 37 -2.68 15.25 -2.84
N THR A 38 -3.46 16.01 -2.07
CA THR A 38 -3.78 15.63 -0.69
C THR A 38 -4.70 14.43 -0.76
N GLU A 39 -4.17 13.22 -0.59
CA GLU A 39 -5.01 12.06 -0.35
C GLU A 39 -5.86 12.35 0.89
N PRO A 40 -7.20 12.19 0.83
CA PRO A 40 -7.98 12.23 2.03
C PRO A 40 -7.44 11.12 2.93
N THR A 41 -6.89 11.49 4.09
CA THR A 41 -6.62 10.54 5.16
C THR A 41 -7.93 9.83 5.43
N LEU A 42 -8.06 8.60 4.91
CA LEU A 42 -9.15 7.72 5.30
C LEU A 42 -8.98 7.58 6.80
N ALA A 43 -9.86 8.25 7.55
CA ALA A 43 -9.97 8.03 8.98
C ALA A 43 -10.25 6.53 9.10
N VAL A 44 -9.24 5.76 9.47
CA VAL A 44 -9.42 4.36 9.83
C VAL A 44 -10.47 4.43 10.93
N PRO A 45 -11.67 3.88 10.73
CA PRO A 45 -12.62 3.83 11.83
C PRO A 45 -11.90 3.04 12.91
N THR A 46 -11.63 3.69 14.03
CA THR A 46 -11.24 3.05 15.28
C THR A 46 -12.46 2.30 15.80
N GLU A 47 -12.98 1.37 15.02
CA GLU A 47 -13.72 0.25 15.57
C GLU A 47 -12.66 -0.56 16.28
N THR A 48 -12.43 -0.20 17.56
CA THR A 48 -11.82 -1.10 18.52
C THR A 48 -12.70 -2.34 18.50
N ASN A 49 -12.36 -3.30 17.65
CA ASN A 49 -13.02 -4.58 17.63
C ASN A 49 -12.81 -5.13 19.03
N ALA A 50 -13.88 -5.18 19.83
CA ALA A 50 -13.80 -5.54 21.25
C ALA A 50 -13.23 -6.96 21.47
N LEU A 51 -13.09 -7.74 20.39
CA LEU A 51 -12.48 -9.06 20.38
C LEU A 51 -10.96 -9.02 20.14
N PHE A 52 -10.40 -7.95 19.53
CA PHE A 52 -8.96 -7.73 19.38
C PHE A 52 -8.34 -7.34 20.73
N GLY A 53 -8.02 -8.35 21.53
CA GLY A 53 -7.46 -8.19 22.88
C GLY A 53 -7.97 -9.23 23.86
N MET A 54 -9.17 -9.79 23.61
CA MET A 54 -9.77 -10.83 24.44
C MET A 54 -8.94 -12.13 24.50
N TRP A 55 -7.99 -12.30 23.57
CA TRP A 55 -7.09 -13.45 23.51
C TRP A 55 -5.70 -13.12 24.07
N ALA A 56 -5.38 -11.85 24.29
CA ALA A 56 -4.08 -11.42 24.82
C ALA A 56 -3.87 -11.89 26.27
N ASP A 57 -4.95 -12.01 27.05
CA ASP A 57 -4.91 -12.49 28.43
C ASP A 57 -4.89 -14.03 28.55
N ARG A 58 -4.89 -14.76 27.43
CA ARG A 58 -4.79 -16.22 27.47
C ARG A 58 -3.36 -16.61 27.82
N VAL A 59 -3.20 -17.39 28.88
CA VAL A 59 -1.89 -17.94 29.30
C VAL A 59 -1.18 -18.67 28.15
N GLU A 60 -1.95 -19.32 27.26
CA GLU A 60 -1.42 -20.03 26.10
C GLU A 60 -0.76 -19.14 25.04
N VAL A 61 -1.09 -17.84 24.97
CA VAL A 61 -0.44 -16.90 24.03
C VAL A 61 0.75 -16.15 24.66
N ALA A 62 1.03 -16.38 25.95
CA ALA A 62 2.20 -15.82 26.61
C ALA A 62 3.52 -16.33 25.99
N ASP A 63 3.52 -17.55 25.45
CA ASP A 63 4.57 -18.08 24.58
C ASP A 63 3.99 -18.49 23.21
N VAL A 64 3.96 -17.51 22.31
CA VAL A 64 3.49 -17.68 20.92
C VAL A 64 4.28 -18.77 20.18
N GLN A 65 5.56 -18.95 20.49
CA GLN A 65 6.42 -19.93 19.81
C GLN A 65 6.10 -21.36 20.26
N GLU A 66 5.87 -21.57 21.55
CA GLU A 66 5.42 -22.86 22.08
C GLU A 66 4.04 -23.22 21.56
N PHE A 67 3.11 -22.27 21.58
CA PHE A 67 1.77 -22.46 21.05
C PHE A 67 1.78 -22.85 19.56
N ALA A 68 2.58 -22.15 18.75
CA ALA A 68 2.72 -22.47 17.33
C ALA A 68 3.34 -23.87 17.10
N ARG A 69 4.30 -24.30 17.94
CA ARG A 69 4.86 -25.66 17.88
C ARG A 69 3.81 -26.73 18.20
N LYS A 70 2.98 -26.51 19.22
CA LYS A 70 1.88 -27.42 19.57
C LYS A 70 0.86 -27.56 18.44
N LEU A 71 0.50 -26.45 17.79
CA LEU A 71 -0.40 -26.48 16.62
C LEU A 71 0.16 -27.25 15.43
N ARG A 72 1.48 -27.17 15.21
CA ARG A 72 2.18 -27.90 14.13
C ARG A 72 2.45 -29.36 14.48
N THR A 73 2.17 -29.79 15.70
CA THR A 73 2.36 -31.18 16.10
C THR A 73 1.24 -32.03 15.49
N PRO A 74 1.55 -33.09 14.72
CA PRO A 74 0.55 -33.96 14.13
C PRO A 74 -0.29 -34.61 15.25
N ARG A 75 -1.62 -34.49 15.16
CA ARG A 75 -2.56 -34.93 16.20
C ARG A 75 -2.78 -36.44 16.24
N THR A 76 -2.12 -37.18 15.36
CA THR A 76 -2.19 -38.63 15.28
C THR A 76 -0.77 -39.19 15.25
N LEU A 77 -0.32 -39.72 16.39
CA LEU A 77 0.61 -40.84 16.32
C LEU A 77 -0.20 -41.98 15.71
N ARG A 78 0.09 -42.35 14.46
CA ARG A 78 -0.43 -43.58 13.88
C ARG A 78 0.21 -44.72 14.65
N GLU A 79 -0.42 -45.13 15.74
CA GLU A 79 -0.21 -46.43 16.36
C GLU A 79 -0.43 -47.48 15.25
N GLY A 80 0.58 -48.31 15.03
CA GLY A 80 0.52 -49.45 14.11
C GLY A 80 -0.26 -50.61 14.71
#